data_AF-K5ZQN4-F1
#
_entry.id   AF-K5ZQN4-F1
#
_cell.length_a   1.000
_cell.length_b   1.000
_cell.length_c   1.000
_cell.angle_alpha   90.00
_cell.angle_beta   90.00
_cell.angle_gamma   90.00
#
_symmetry.space_group_name_H-M   'P 1'
#
loop_
_entity.id
_entity.type
_entity.pdbx_description
1 polymer ?
#
loop_
_entity_poly.entity_id
_entity_poly.type
_entity_poly.pdbx_seq_one_letter_code
_entity_poly.pdbx_strand_id
1 'polypeptide(L)'
;MKRYTKKAAGLIFLLLATSVTFGLLVAFQFYISAIVTFALILFEGYYLFHMMERSDRLFKQFIWSIRYSDFLASGTPLQKQNDKIPQDMVKVMEEALQHYKKHLQEKESQLQYFQALANHIDLSVFVYSATGQVEWMNQAFKIQTGLNFAETIDDLATYHPELPTRLRTLHPGELSILQVRRKDEYSQLILSAISFVVLGKPLTVVSMKNIRSVLENKETEAWQKLIRVLTHEIMNSMTPIVSLSELLRNKCMDEPGVDTEDREEINQAVETIFRRSSGLVRFVESYRKVTGIPMPIPEIIPVNHFLDNISLLFKDQKDKIKIVPATAHLQVIADKGLIEQVLINLVKNALDATRHCLRPQIELSAGINEEGKTFIRVSDNGTGIPVEVQERIFIPFFTTKPSGSGIGLSISRQIMHMHKGNLSVLSENGQGSRFFVTFGSIQK
;
A
#
# COMPACT_ATOMS: atom_id res chain seq x y z
N MET A 1 46.52 -17.80 -29.12
CA MET A 1 46.85 -17.04 -30.38
C MET A 1 48.34 -17.07 -30.78
N LYS A 2 49.30 -16.65 -29.92
CA LYS A 2 50.73 -16.53 -30.29
C LYS A 2 51.39 -17.80 -30.86
N ARG A 3 50.93 -19.01 -30.51
CA ARG A 3 51.47 -20.27 -31.07
C ARG A 3 50.97 -20.58 -32.48
N TYR A 4 49.72 -20.26 -32.79
CA TYR A 4 49.12 -20.53 -34.10
C TYR A 4 49.63 -19.52 -35.14
N THR A 5 49.72 -18.25 -34.76
CA THR A 5 50.33 -17.21 -35.60
C THR A 5 51.81 -17.46 -35.84
N LYS A 6 52.57 -17.96 -34.84
CA LYS A 6 53.95 -18.40 -35.03
C LYS A 6 54.08 -19.60 -35.97
N LYS A 7 53.17 -20.58 -35.90
CA LYS A 7 53.16 -21.73 -36.83
C LYS A 7 52.79 -21.32 -38.25
N ALA A 8 51.78 -20.47 -38.42
CA ALA A 8 51.39 -19.94 -39.72
C ALA A 8 52.49 -19.08 -40.33
N ALA A 9 53.10 -18.19 -39.54
CA ALA A 9 54.25 -17.38 -39.98
C ALA A 9 55.46 -18.24 -40.33
N GLY A 10 55.72 -19.30 -39.56
CA GLY A 10 56.78 -20.28 -39.86
C GLY A 10 56.53 -21.03 -41.17
N LEU A 11 55.29 -21.44 -41.45
CA LEU A 11 54.90 -22.08 -42.71
C LEU A 11 54.97 -21.11 -43.90
N ILE A 12 54.57 -19.86 -43.72
CA ILE A 12 54.69 -18.82 -44.77
C ILE A 12 56.17 -18.54 -45.08
N PHE A 13 57.01 -18.45 -44.05
CA PHE A 13 58.46 -18.28 -44.22
C PHE A 13 59.10 -19.48 -44.93
N LEU A 14 58.67 -20.69 -44.57
CA LEU A 14 59.13 -21.93 -45.20
C LEU A 14 58.70 -21.99 -46.67
N LEU A 15 57.47 -21.58 -47.00
CA LEU A 15 56.97 -21.47 -48.38
C LEU A 15 57.73 -20.43 -49.20
N LEU A 16 58.10 -19.30 -48.58
CA LEU A 16 58.97 -18.29 -49.19
C LEU A 16 60.37 -18.84 -49.47
N ALA A 17 60.95 -19.57 -48.51
CA ALA A 17 62.26 -20.19 -48.68
C ALA A 17 62.26 -21.29 -49.75
N THR A 18 61.22 -22.14 -49.79
CA THR A 18 61.06 -23.20 -50.82
C THR A 18 60.78 -22.61 -52.21
N SER A 19 60.07 -21.48 -52.29
CA SER A 19 59.87 -20.74 -53.54
C SER A 19 61.17 -20.13 -54.08
N VAL A 20 62.00 -19.55 -53.21
CA VAL A 20 63.32 -19.00 -53.59
C VAL A 20 64.28 -20.11 -54.03
N THR A 21 64.31 -21.25 -53.34
CA THR A 21 65.15 -22.39 -53.73
C THR A 21 64.70 -23.02 -55.05
N PHE A 22 63.39 -23.11 -55.31
CA PHE A 22 62.87 -23.51 -56.62
C PHE A 22 63.36 -22.58 -57.74
N GLY A 23 63.27 -21.26 -57.54
CA GLY A 23 63.76 -20.26 -58.51
C GLY A 23 65.25 -20.39 -58.81
N LEU A 24 66.07 -20.63 -57.78
CA LEU A 24 67.51 -20.88 -57.93
C LEU A 24 67.79 -22.20 -58.68
N LEU A 25 67.10 -23.28 -58.35
CA LEU A 25 67.30 -24.60 -58.99
C LEU A 25 66.97 -24.58 -60.50
N VAL A 26 65.94 -23.83 -60.90
CA VAL A 26 65.61 -23.63 -62.32
C VAL A 26 66.69 -22.80 -63.02
N ALA A 27 67.21 -21.75 -62.38
CA ALA A 27 68.29 -20.93 -62.94
C ALA A 27 69.58 -21.74 -63.18
N PHE A 28 69.90 -22.68 -62.29
CA PHE A 28 71.05 -23.58 -62.41
C PHE A 28 70.80 -24.86 -63.24
N GLN A 29 69.67 -24.97 -63.96
CA GLN A 29 69.32 -26.08 -64.86
C GLN A 29 69.11 -27.46 -64.17
N PHE A 30 68.84 -27.49 -62.85
CA PHE A 30 68.55 -28.73 -62.11
C PHE A 30 67.05 -29.08 -62.14
N TYR A 31 66.56 -29.50 -63.31
CA TYR A 31 65.12 -29.71 -63.54
C TYR A 31 64.46 -30.80 -62.66
N ILE A 32 65.16 -31.89 -62.36
CA ILE A 32 64.60 -32.98 -61.52
C ILE A 32 64.34 -32.48 -60.09
N SER A 33 65.29 -31.75 -59.51
CA SER A 33 65.16 -31.16 -58.18
C SER A 33 64.07 -30.08 -58.15
N ALA A 34 63.94 -29.30 -59.22
CA ALA A 34 62.91 -28.28 -59.35
C ALA A 34 61.49 -28.87 -59.26
N ILE A 35 61.22 -30.01 -59.93
CA ILE A 35 59.92 -30.70 -59.88
C ILE A 35 59.57 -31.12 -58.45
N VAL A 36 60.53 -31.63 -57.68
CA VAL A 36 60.32 -32.04 -56.28
C VAL A 36 59.98 -30.83 -55.40
N THR A 37 60.72 -29.73 -55.54
CA THR A 37 60.44 -28.50 -54.79
C THR A 37 59.10 -27.87 -55.17
N PHE A 38 58.66 -27.98 -56.43
CA PHE A 38 57.35 -27.51 -56.87
C PHE A 38 56.20 -28.31 -56.23
N ALA A 39 56.35 -29.63 -56.15
CA ALA A 39 55.37 -30.49 -55.45
C ALA A 39 55.28 -30.15 -53.95
N LEU A 40 56.42 -29.81 -53.33
CA LEU A 40 56.48 -29.33 -51.93
C LEU A 40 55.73 -28.01 -51.72
N ILE A 41 55.92 -27.02 -52.62
CA ILE A 41 55.20 -25.74 -52.57
C ILE A 41 53.69 -25.96 -52.68
N LEU A 42 53.24 -26.83 -53.60
CA LEU A 42 51.83 -27.17 -53.73
C LEU A 42 51.27 -27.83 -52.46
N PHE A 43 52.03 -28.73 -51.84
CA PHE A 43 51.64 -29.37 -50.60
C PHE A 43 51.54 -28.37 -49.44
N GLU A 44 52.51 -27.46 -49.30
CA GLU A 44 52.51 -26.40 -48.28
C GLU A 44 51.35 -25.41 -48.49
N GLY A 45 51.09 -25.02 -49.73
CA GLY A 45 49.96 -24.17 -50.11
C GLY A 45 48.62 -24.82 -49.79
N TYR A 46 48.45 -26.10 -50.13
CA TYR A 46 47.26 -26.89 -49.79
C TYR A 46 47.06 -26.97 -48.27
N TYR A 47 48.14 -27.23 -47.53
CA TYR A 47 48.11 -27.32 -46.07
C TYR A 47 47.69 -25.98 -45.42
N LEU A 48 48.23 -24.86 -45.90
CA LEU A 48 47.85 -23.51 -45.43
C LEU A 48 46.39 -23.17 -45.76
N PHE A 49 45.93 -23.47 -46.97
CA PHE A 49 44.55 -23.23 -47.39
C PHE A 49 43.55 -23.99 -46.50
N HIS A 50 43.80 -25.29 -46.27
CA HIS A 50 42.98 -26.11 -45.38
C HIS A 50 43.00 -25.62 -43.93
N MET A 51 44.11 -25.03 -43.47
CA MET A 51 44.20 -24.44 -42.15
C MET A 51 43.30 -23.19 -42.03
N MET A 52 43.27 -22.35 -43.06
CA MET A 52 42.48 -21.11 -43.10
C MET A 52 40.97 -21.38 -43.19
N GLU A 53 40.57 -22.31 -44.06
CA GLU A 53 39.18 -22.72 -44.26
C GLU A 53 38.54 -23.30 -42.97
N ARG A 54 39.35 -23.93 -42.11
CA ARG A 54 38.90 -24.42 -40.80
C ARG A 54 38.58 -23.28 -39.83
N SER A 55 39.37 -22.21 -39.83
CA SER A 55 39.12 -21.05 -38.97
C SER A 55 37.82 -20.34 -39.39
N ASP A 56 37.56 -20.26 -40.69
CA ASP A 56 36.36 -19.63 -41.24
C ASP A 56 35.08 -20.40 -40.90
N ARG A 57 35.12 -21.75 -40.97
CA ARG A 57 33.99 -22.60 -40.54
C ARG A 57 33.63 -22.39 -39.07
N LEU A 58 34.62 -22.28 -38.18
CA LEU A 58 34.39 -22.07 -36.74
C LEU A 58 33.79 -20.70 -36.45
N PHE A 59 34.28 -19.65 -37.12
CA PHE A 59 33.73 -18.31 -36.98
C PHE A 59 32.28 -18.24 -37.48
N LYS A 60 31.98 -18.89 -38.63
CA LYS A 60 30.61 -19.02 -39.14
C LYS A 60 29.71 -19.76 -38.15
N GLN A 61 30.20 -20.83 -37.54
CA GLN A 61 29.44 -21.62 -36.55
C GLN A 61 29.15 -20.80 -35.27
N PHE A 62 30.10 -19.97 -34.82
CA PHE A 62 29.91 -19.03 -33.72
C PHE A 62 28.85 -17.97 -34.03
N ILE A 63 28.97 -17.30 -35.17
CA ILE A 63 27.98 -16.29 -35.61
C ILE A 63 26.59 -16.91 -35.76
N TRP A 64 26.52 -18.14 -36.27
CA TRP A 64 25.26 -18.87 -36.38
C TRP A 64 24.67 -19.20 -35.00
N SER A 65 25.50 -19.59 -34.02
CA SER A 65 25.05 -19.87 -32.64
C SER A 65 24.55 -18.64 -31.89
N ILE A 66 25.08 -17.44 -32.18
CA ILE A 66 24.58 -16.17 -31.61
C ILE A 66 23.24 -15.78 -32.25
N ARG A 67 23.11 -15.99 -33.56
CA ARG A 67 21.94 -15.56 -34.33
C ARG A 67 20.73 -16.49 -34.18
N TYR A 68 20.98 -17.79 -34.10
CA TYR A 68 19.99 -18.83 -33.89
C TYR A 68 20.14 -19.37 -32.48
N SER A 69 19.47 -18.69 -31.54
CA SER A 69 19.37 -18.99 -30.12
C SER A 69 19.08 -20.46 -29.78
N ASP A 70 18.59 -21.25 -30.74
CA ASP A 70 18.15 -22.64 -30.60
C ASP A 70 19.27 -23.65 -30.29
N PHE A 71 20.53 -23.37 -30.62
CA PHE A 71 21.64 -24.31 -30.32
C PHE A 71 22.13 -24.25 -28.87
N LEU A 72 21.69 -23.26 -28.07
CA LEU A 72 22.03 -23.15 -26.65
C LEU A 72 21.28 -24.17 -25.76
N ALA A 73 20.26 -24.84 -26.31
CA ALA A 73 19.49 -25.87 -25.63
C ALA A 73 20.11 -27.28 -25.79
N SER A 74 20.85 -27.55 -26.86
CA SER A 74 21.57 -28.81 -27.02
C SER A 74 22.90 -28.74 -26.27
N GLY A 75 22.94 -29.33 -25.08
CA GLY A 75 24.13 -29.43 -24.22
C GLY A 75 25.29 -30.24 -24.80
N THR A 76 25.47 -30.28 -26.11
CA THR A 76 26.61 -30.90 -26.78
C THR A 76 27.84 -30.01 -26.62
N PRO A 77 28.88 -30.45 -25.87
CA PRO A 77 30.11 -29.70 -25.77
C PRO A 77 30.78 -29.66 -27.14
N LEU A 78 31.19 -28.47 -27.58
CA LEU A 78 32.03 -28.24 -28.77
C LEU A 78 33.32 -29.10 -28.78
N GLN A 79 33.66 -29.67 -27.62
CA GLN A 79 34.85 -30.45 -27.37
C GLN A 79 34.80 -31.88 -27.91
N LYS A 80 33.61 -32.46 -28.19
CA LYS A 80 33.51 -33.86 -28.63
C LYS A 80 33.70 -34.10 -30.14
N GLN A 81 33.84 -33.05 -30.95
CA GLN A 81 33.74 -33.22 -32.41
C GLN A 81 35.01 -32.95 -33.23
N ASN A 82 36.14 -32.52 -32.66
CA ASN A 82 37.41 -32.47 -33.40
C ASN A 82 38.66 -32.18 -32.53
N ASP A 83 39.58 -33.14 -32.44
CA ASP A 83 40.92 -33.02 -31.79
C ASP A 83 41.90 -32.05 -32.49
N LYS A 84 41.42 -31.22 -33.44
CA LYS A 84 42.27 -30.38 -34.31
C LYS A 84 41.92 -28.89 -34.26
N ILE A 85 41.19 -28.44 -33.25
CA ILE A 85 40.84 -27.03 -33.03
C ILE A 85 41.78 -26.43 -31.96
N PRO A 86 42.26 -25.18 -32.09
CA PRO A 86 43.02 -24.52 -31.04
C PRO A 86 42.17 -24.42 -29.76
N GLN A 87 42.52 -25.19 -28.73
CA GLN A 87 41.80 -25.24 -27.44
C GLN A 87 41.61 -23.85 -26.83
N ASP A 88 42.57 -22.94 -27.00
CA ASP A 88 42.45 -21.54 -26.57
C ASP A 88 41.20 -20.84 -27.15
N MET A 89 40.88 -21.07 -28.42
CA MET A 89 39.79 -20.38 -29.11
C MET A 89 38.44 -20.98 -28.73
N VAL A 90 38.38 -22.30 -28.59
CA VAL A 90 37.19 -22.99 -28.06
C VAL A 90 36.88 -22.50 -26.65
N LYS A 91 37.91 -22.39 -25.81
CA LYS A 91 37.77 -21.93 -24.42
C LYS A 91 37.26 -20.48 -24.33
N VAL A 92 37.85 -19.55 -25.09
CA VAL A 92 37.40 -18.14 -25.10
C VAL A 92 35.97 -18.01 -25.62
N MET A 93 35.61 -18.80 -26.63
CA MET A 93 34.27 -18.80 -27.20
C MET A 93 33.23 -19.40 -26.24
N GLU A 94 33.60 -20.47 -25.53
CA GLU A 94 32.79 -21.08 -24.49
C GLU A 94 32.58 -20.13 -23.31
N GLU A 95 33.64 -19.44 -22.86
CA GLU A 95 33.56 -18.39 -21.83
C GLU A 95 32.61 -17.25 -22.26
N ALA A 96 32.72 -16.78 -23.51
CA ALA A 96 31.83 -15.74 -24.04
C ALA A 96 30.36 -16.20 -24.13
N LEU A 97 30.11 -17.43 -24.58
CA LEU A 97 28.76 -18.01 -24.64
C LEU A 97 28.16 -18.19 -23.24
N GLN A 98 28.95 -18.67 -22.28
CA GLN A 98 28.52 -18.79 -20.88
C GLN A 98 28.19 -17.43 -20.28
N HIS A 99 29.03 -16.42 -20.52
CA HIS A 99 28.75 -15.06 -20.06
C HIS A 99 27.44 -14.52 -20.67
N TYR A 100 27.25 -14.68 -21.98
CA TYR A 100 26.03 -14.22 -22.66
C TYR A 100 24.78 -14.96 -22.15
N LYS A 101 24.85 -16.28 -21.98
CA LYS A 101 23.77 -17.10 -21.41
C LYS A 101 23.41 -16.64 -20.01
N LYS A 102 24.40 -16.43 -19.16
CA LYS A 102 24.19 -15.92 -17.80
C LYS A 102 23.46 -14.58 -17.83
N HIS A 103 23.87 -13.68 -18.73
CA HIS A 103 23.26 -12.35 -18.83
C HIS A 103 21.82 -12.39 -19.36
N LEU A 104 21.51 -13.29 -20.29
CA LEU A 104 20.13 -13.54 -20.73
C LEU A 104 19.27 -14.11 -19.60
N GLN A 105 19.78 -15.10 -18.87
CA GLN A 105 19.07 -15.69 -17.73
C GLN A 105 18.83 -14.66 -16.61
N GLU A 106 19.81 -13.80 -16.32
CA GLU A 106 19.66 -12.70 -15.37
C GLU A 106 18.54 -11.73 -15.81
N LYS A 107 18.52 -11.33 -17.08
CA LYS A 107 17.45 -10.47 -17.62
C LYS A 107 16.07 -11.14 -17.55
N GLU A 108 15.97 -12.41 -17.93
CA GLU A 108 14.72 -13.15 -17.88
C GLU A 108 14.21 -13.33 -16.45
N SER A 109 15.11 -13.65 -15.52
CA SER A 109 14.80 -13.72 -14.08
C SER A 109 14.33 -12.38 -13.52
N GLN A 110 14.97 -11.27 -13.91
CA GLN A 110 14.52 -9.92 -13.54
C GLN A 110 13.11 -9.63 -14.06
N LEU A 111 12.81 -9.97 -15.32
CA LEU A 111 11.46 -9.79 -15.89
C LEU A 111 10.42 -10.62 -15.13
N GLN A 112 10.71 -11.88 -14.80
CA GLN A 112 9.82 -12.72 -14.00
C GLN A 112 9.59 -12.15 -12.60
N TYR A 113 10.65 -11.62 -11.96
CA TYR A 113 10.54 -10.98 -10.65
C TYR A 113 9.62 -9.74 -10.69
N PHE A 114 9.79 -8.86 -11.68
CA PHE A 114 8.90 -7.69 -11.87
C PHE A 114 7.46 -8.10 -12.14
N GLN A 115 7.23 -9.10 -12.98
CA GLN A 115 5.88 -9.63 -13.24
C GLN A 115 5.24 -10.21 -11.97
N ALA A 116 5.99 -10.98 -11.18
CA ALA A 116 5.51 -11.55 -9.93
C ALA A 116 5.13 -10.47 -8.92
N LEU A 117 5.99 -9.46 -8.73
CA LEU A 117 5.69 -8.31 -7.89
C LEU A 117 4.44 -7.59 -8.36
N ALA A 118 4.36 -7.23 -9.64
CA ALA A 118 3.24 -6.46 -10.16
C ALA A 118 1.90 -7.22 -10.10
N ASN A 119 1.94 -8.56 -10.18
CA ASN A 119 0.76 -9.41 -10.01
C ASN A 119 0.37 -9.68 -8.55
N HIS A 120 1.28 -9.49 -7.59
CA HIS A 120 0.99 -9.66 -6.17
C HIS A 120 0.41 -8.38 -5.52
N ILE A 121 0.59 -7.22 -6.16
CA ILE A 121 0.04 -5.95 -5.67
C ILE A 121 -1.48 -5.96 -5.84
N ASP A 122 -2.20 -5.70 -4.75
CA ASP A 122 -3.66 -5.52 -4.69
C ASP A 122 -4.10 -4.13 -5.22
N LEU A 123 -3.54 -3.75 -6.37
CA LEU A 123 -3.83 -2.51 -7.08
C LEU A 123 -4.00 -2.89 -8.55
N SER A 124 -5.12 -2.53 -9.17
CA SER A 124 -5.34 -2.81 -10.58
C SER A 124 -4.49 -1.89 -11.43
N VAL A 125 -3.56 -2.47 -12.20
CA VAL A 125 -2.62 -1.71 -13.04
C VAL A 125 -2.65 -2.26 -14.46
N PHE A 126 -2.70 -1.36 -15.43
CA PHE A 126 -2.58 -1.70 -16.85
C PHE A 126 -1.83 -0.60 -17.61
N VAL A 127 -1.29 -0.97 -18.76
CA VAL A 127 -0.48 -0.09 -19.62
C VAL A 127 -1.09 -0.07 -21.01
N TYR A 128 -1.25 1.13 -21.57
CA TYR A 128 -1.72 1.30 -22.94
C TYR A 128 -0.88 2.34 -23.71
N SER A 129 -0.88 2.23 -25.02
CA SER A 129 -0.14 3.10 -25.94
C SER A 129 -0.92 4.37 -26.28
N ALA A 130 -0.28 5.37 -26.92
CA ALA A 130 -0.99 6.56 -27.40
C ALA A 130 -2.14 6.27 -28.39
N THR A 131 -2.15 5.11 -29.05
CA THR A 131 -3.26 4.69 -29.93
C THR A 131 -4.42 4.04 -29.16
N GLY A 132 -4.29 3.85 -27.84
CA GLY A 132 -5.28 3.18 -27.00
C GLY A 132 -5.15 1.66 -26.97
N GLN A 133 -4.05 1.10 -27.49
CA GLN A 133 -3.81 -0.35 -27.46
C GLN A 133 -3.24 -0.75 -26.09
N VAL A 134 -3.83 -1.77 -25.45
CA VAL A 134 -3.39 -2.25 -24.14
C VAL A 134 -2.20 -3.21 -24.33
N GLU A 135 -1.04 -2.86 -23.79
CA GLU A 135 0.18 -3.68 -23.89
C GLU A 135 0.32 -4.65 -22.72
N TRP A 136 -0.20 -4.30 -21.55
CA TRP A 136 -0.02 -5.11 -20.35
C TRP A 136 -1.09 -4.83 -19.28
N MET A 137 -1.44 -5.84 -18.49
CA MET A 137 -2.34 -5.74 -17.34
C MET A 137 -1.95 -6.73 -16.25
N ASN A 138 -2.08 -6.32 -14.98
CA ASN A 138 -1.78 -7.17 -13.85
C ASN A 138 -2.97 -8.06 -13.44
N GLN A 139 -2.71 -9.04 -12.58
CA GLN A 139 -3.72 -9.98 -12.11
C GLN A 139 -4.88 -9.28 -11.37
N ALA A 140 -4.60 -8.25 -10.56
CA ALA A 140 -5.64 -7.49 -9.86
C ALA A 140 -6.61 -6.82 -10.84
N PHE A 141 -6.10 -6.27 -11.95
CA PHE A 141 -6.94 -5.69 -13.01
C PHE A 141 -7.87 -6.72 -13.65
N LYS A 142 -7.36 -7.92 -13.93
CA LYS A 142 -8.16 -9.01 -14.52
C LYS A 142 -9.29 -9.45 -13.57
N ILE A 143 -8.97 -9.60 -12.29
CA ILE A 143 -9.97 -9.96 -11.26
C ILE A 143 -11.01 -8.86 -11.11
N GLN A 144 -10.57 -7.59 -11.06
CA GLN A 144 -11.46 -6.45 -10.84
C GLN A 144 -12.40 -6.20 -12.03
N THR A 145 -11.89 -6.31 -13.26
CA THR A 145 -12.66 -6.05 -14.49
C THR A 145 -13.40 -7.29 -15.02
N GLY A 146 -12.94 -8.49 -14.66
CA GLY A 146 -13.41 -9.76 -15.22
C GLY A 146 -12.89 -10.04 -16.64
N LEU A 147 -11.99 -9.19 -17.16
CA LEU A 147 -11.41 -9.33 -18.49
C LEU A 147 -10.07 -10.05 -18.40
N ASN A 148 -9.96 -11.22 -19.03
CA ASN A 148 -8.69 -11.94 -19.14
C ASN A 148 -7.75 -11.31 -20.18
N PHE A 149 -8.33 -10.63 -21.16
CA PHE A 149 -7.66 -10.00 -22.27
C PHE A 149 -8.47 -8.76 -22.72
N ALA A 150 -7.76 -7.69 -23.04
CA ALA A 150 -8.30 -6.47 -23.65
C ALA A 150 -7.25 -6.03 -24.66
N GLU A 151 -7.65 -5.83 -25.91
CA GLU A 151 -6.76 -5.35 -26.97
C GLU A 151 -6.69 -3.83 -26.95
N THR A 152 -7.81 -3.20 -26.62
CA THR A 152 -7.95 -1.74 -26.62
C THR A 152 -8.60 -1.24 -25.34
N ILE A 153 -8.37 0.04 -25.04
CA ILE A 153 -9.06 0.72 -23.94
C ILE A 153 -10.58 0.75 -24.14
N ASP A 154 -11.08 0.61 -25.38
CA ASP A 154 -12.51 0.60 -25.67
C ASP A 154 -13.20 -0.70 -25.23
N ASP A 155 -12.46 -1.81 -25.15
CA ASP A 155 -12.98 -3.09 -24.62
C ASP A 155 -13.40 -2.96 -23.14
N LEU A 156 -12.83 -1.97 -22.45
CA LEU A 156 -13.16 -1.63 -21.06
C LEU A 156 -14.54 -0.98 -20.92
N ALA A 157 -15.19 -0.59 -22.02
CA ALA A 157 -16.59 -0.19 -22.01
C ALA A 157 -17.50 -1.33 -21.48
N THR A 158 -17.08 -2.59 -21.67
CA THR A 158 -17.75 -3.78 -21.11
C THR A 158 -17.78 -3.75 -19.57
N TYR A 159 -16.75 -3.17 -18.95
CA TYR A 159 -16.69 -2.99 -17.50
C TYR A 159 -17.45 -1.73 -17.07
N HIS A 160 -17.19 -0.58 -17.72
CA HIS A 160 -17.95 0.64 -17.49
C HIS A 160 -17.91 1.58 -18.72
N PRO A 161 -19.06 2.09 -19.20
CA PRO A 161 -19.14 2.84 -20.45
C PRO A 161 -18.37 4.17 -20.43
N GLU A 162 -18.20 4.81 -19.26
CA GLU A 162 -17.45 6.07 -19.16
C GLU A 162 -15.93 5.88 -19.01
N LEU A 163 -15.46 4.66 -18.74
CA LEU A 163 -14.06 4.41 -18.42
C LEU A 163 -13.11 4.72 -19.60
N PRO A 164 -13.38 4.29 -20.85
CA PRO A 164 -12.53 4.65 -21.99
C PRO A 164 -12.43 6.16 -22.21
N THR A 165 -13.56 6.88 -22.10
CA THR A 165 -13.61 8.33 -22.27
C THR A 165 -12.82 9.05 -21.18
N ARG A 166 -12.91 8.60 -19.93
CA ARG A 166 -12.15 9.16 -18.81
C ARG A 166 -10.65 8.87 -18.93
N LEU A 167 -10.25 7.71 -19.43
CA LEU A 167 -8.85 7.38 -19.65
C LEU A 167 -8.21 8.26 -20.74
N ARG A 168 -8.97 8.61 -21.79
CA ARG A 168 -8.51 9.51 -22.87
C ARG A 168 -8.35 10.97 -22.42
N THR A 169 -9.14 11.41 -21.45
CA THR A 169 -9.09 12.79 -20.93
C THR A 169 -8.19 12.94 -19.70
N LEU A 170 -7.68 11.84 -19.15
CA LEU A 170 -6.84 11.84 -17.96
C LEU A 170 -5.42 12.33 -18.27
N HIS A 171 -5.02 13.44 -17.66
CA HIS A 171 -3.66 13.94 -17.79
C HIS A 171 -2.69 13.19 -16.87
N PRO A 172 -1.42 12.97 -17.28
CA PRO A 172 -0.42 12.34 -16.42
C PRO A 172 -0.19 13.14 -15.14
N GLY A 173 -0.28 12.48 -13.98
CA GLY A 173 -0.18 13.11 -12.65
C GLY A 173 -1.48 13.62 -12.06
N GLU A 174 -2.60 13.55 -12.79
CA GLU A 174 -3.93 13.92 -12.31
C GLU A 174 -4.68 12.71 -11.72
N LEU A 175 -5.41 12.94 -10.64
CA LEU A 175 -6.30 11.95 -10.02
C LEU A 175 -7.73 12.17 -10.54
N SER A 176 -8.33 11.12 -11.09
CA SER A 176 -9.73 11.15 -11.54
C SER A 176 -10.55 10.15 -10.76
N ILE A 177 -11.75 10.56 -10.34
CA ILE A 177 -12.67 9.73 -9.59
C ILE A 177 -13.79 9.27 -10.52
N LEU A 178 -13.96 7.95 -10.62
CA LEU A 178 -15.03 7.33 -11.39
C LEU A 178 -16.02 6.64 -10.44
N GLN A 179 -17.30 6.96 -10.57
CA GLN A 179 -18.36 6.23 -9.89
C GLN A 179 -18.83 5.08 -10.79
N VAL A 180 -18.69 3.85 -10.32
CA VAL A 180 -19.09 2.64 -11.04
C VAL A 180 -20.29 2.02 -10.32
N ARG A 181 -21.38 1.82 -11.05
CA ARG A 181 -22.57 1.11 -10.55
C ARG A 181 -22.57 -0.32 -11.05
N ARG A 182 -22.52 -1.31 -10.15
CA ARG A 182 -22.51 -2.75 -10.50
C ARG A 182 -23.51 -3.51 -9.62
N LYS A 183 -24.46 -4.23 -10.23
CA LYS A 183 -25.40 -5.16 -9.56
C LYS A 183 -25.92 -4.63 -8.19
N ASP A 184 -26.50 -3.42 -8.19
CA ASP A 184 -27.03 -2.69 -7.02
C ASP A 184 -26.04 -2.06 -6.02
N GLU A 185 -24.72 -2.12 -6.25
CA GLU A 185 -23.74 -1.40 -5.44
C GLU A 185 -23.05 -0.25 -6.22
N TYR A 186 -22.86 0.87 -5.51
CA TYR A 186 -22.04 2.00 -5.97
C TYR A 186 -20.61 1.81 -5.46
N SER A 187 -19.63 1.82 -6.36
CA SER A 187 -18.20 1.81 -6.01
C SER A 187 -17.53 3.07 -6.55
N GLN A 188 -16.65 3.67 -5.73
CA GLN A 188 -15.83 4.82 -6.16
C GLN A 188 -14.41 4.34 -6.45
N LEU A 189 -13.97 4.56 -7.68
CA LEU A 189 -12.64 4.19 -8.17
C LEU A 189 -11.80 5.45 -8.35
N ILE A 190 -10.59 5.45 -7.82
CA ILE A 190 -9.57 6.44 -8.15
C ILE A 190 -8.75 5.89 -9.30
N LEU A 191 -8.63 6.69 -10.35
CA LEU A 191 -7.76 6.50 -11.48
C LEU A 191 -6.57 7.46 -11.37
N SER A 192 -5.37 6.94 -11.54
CA SER A 192 -4.13 7.72 -11.61
C SER A 192 -3.34 7.26 -12.82
N ALA A 193 -2.84 8.21 -13.62
CA ALA A 193 -2.06 7.93 -14.83
C ALA A 193 -0.65 8.51 -14.75
N ILE A 194 0.31 7.77 -15.27
CA ILE A 194 1.69 8.24 -15.49
C ILE A 194 2.10 7.85 -16.92
N SER A 195 2.66 8.79 -17.67
CA SER A 195 3.18 8.53 -19.01
C SER A 195 4.70 8.47 -19.03
N PHE A 196 5.24 7.58 -19.86
CA PHE A 196 6.68 7.34 -20.02
C PHE A 196 6.97 6.93 -21.47
N VAL A 197 8.21 7.03 -21.91
CA VAL A 197 8.61 6.69 -23.29
C VAL A 197 9.56 5.50 -23.28
N VAL A 198 9.21 4.45 -24.00
CA VAL A 198 10.06 3.26 -24.19
C VAL A 198 10.35 3.09 -25.66
N LEU A 199 11.62 3.08 -26.05
CA LEU A 199 12.05 2.91 -27.45
C LEU A 199 11.37 3.92 -28.41
N GLY A 200 11.13 5.15 -27.94
CA GLY A 200 10.46 6.20 -28.71
C GLY A 200 8.92 6.09 -28.77
N LYS A 201 8.33 5.07 -28.13
CA LYS A 201 6.87 4.91 -28.03
C LYS A 201 6.35 5.47 -26.70
N PRO A 202 5.44 6.45 -26.72
CA PRO A 202 4.79 6.93 -25.50
C PRO A 202 3.79 5.88 -25.00
N LEU A 203 3.95 5.48 -23.74
CA LEU A 203 3.10 4.55 -23.02
C LEU A 203 2.54 5.24 -21.77
N THR A 204 1.33 4.84 -21.38
CA THR A 204 0.67 5.33 -20.17
C THR A 204 0.34 4.17 -19.26
N VAL A 205 0.86 4.20 -18.04
CA VAL A 205 0.44 3.31 -16.95
C VAL A 205 -0.76 3.93 -16.26
N VAL A 206 -1.79 3.15 -16.03
CA VAL A 206 -2.93 3.55 -15.21
C VAL A 206 -3.12 2.58 -14.06
N SER A 207 -3.29 3.15 -12.87
CA SER A 207 -3.70 2.43 -11.69
C SER A 207 -5.14 2.77 -11.32
N MET A 208 -5.91 1.76 -10.95
CA MET A 208 -7.30 1.85 -10.51
C MET A 208 -7.43 1.26 -9.11
N LYS A 209 -7.96 2.04 -8.17
CA LYS A 209 -8.16 1.62 -6.77
C LYS A 209 -9.57 1.90 -6.29
N ASN A 210 -10.21 0.90 -5.69
CA ASN A 210 -11.47 1.11 -4.99
C ASN A 210 -11.20 1.76 -3.61
N ILE A 211 -11.86 2.88 -3.33
CA ILE A 211 -11.74 3.58 -2.04
C ILE A 211 -12.40 2.78 -0.91
N ARG A 212 -13.46 2.00 -1.20
CA ARG A 212 -14.33 1.39 -0.18
C ARG A 212 -13.70 0.20 0.56
N SER A 213 -12.90 -0.66 -0.09
CA SER A 213 -12.47 -1.94 0.50
C SER A 213 -11.56 -1.83 1.73
N VAL A 214 -10.77 -0.75 1.86
CA VAL A 214 -9.91 -0.53 3.04
C VAL A 214 -10.70 0.07 4.20
N LEU A 215 -11.71 0.87 3.92
CA LEU A 215 -12.62 1.45 4.91
C LEU A 215 -13.59 0.39 5.43
N GLU A 216 -14.20 -0.40 4.55
CA GLU A 216 -15.18 -1.44 4.90
C GLU A 216 -14.58 -2.57 5.73
N ASN A 217 -13.33 -2.98 5.49
CA ASN A 217 -12.66 -3.99 6.32
C ASN A 217 -12.37 -3.48 7.73
N LYS A 218 -11.87 -2.24 7.87
CA LYS A 218 -11.67 -1.62 9.19
C LYS A 218 -12.98 -1.33 9.91
N GLU A 219 -14.01 -0.92 9.17
CA GLU A 219 -15.33 -0.66 9.70
C GLU A 219 -16.00 -1.97 10.14
N THR A 220 -15.91 -3.03 9.34
CA THR A 220 -16.45 -4.36 9.64
C THR A 220 -15.70 -5.00 10.80
N GLU A 221 -14.38 -4.86 10.90
CA GLU A 221 -13.60 -5.29 12.05
C GLU A 221 -14.00 -4.52 13.31
N ALA A 222 -14.19 -3.20 13.20
CA ALA A 222 -14.70 -2.37 14.29
C ALA A 222 -16.12 -2.78 14.69
N TRP A 223 -17.02 -3.05 13.73
CA TRP A 223 -18.38 -3.54 13.94
C TRP A 223 -18.41 -4.91 14.60
N GLN A 224 -17.60 -5.86 14.16
CA GLN A 224 -17.47 -7.18 14.78
C GLN A 224 -16.95 -7.07 16.22
N LYS A 225 -15.99 -6.17 16.46
CA LYS A 225 -15.49 -5.88 17.80
C LYS A 225 -16.56 -5.23 18.69
N LEU A 226 -17.35 -4.32 18.15
CA LEU A 226 -18.47 -3.68 18.84
C LEU A 226 -19.56 -4.70 19.18
N ILE A 227 -19.98 -5.54 18.22
CA ILE A 227 -20.96 -6.62 18.45
C ILE A 227 -20.47 -7.55 19.56
N ARG A 228 -19.18 -7.92 19.56
CA ARG A 228 -18.62 -8.77 20.62
C ARG A 228 -18.68 -8.11 22.00
N VAL A 229 -18.37 -6.83 22.10
CA VAL A 229 -18.46 -6.07 23.36
C VAL A 229 -19.93 -5.92 23.80
N LEU A 230 -20.83 -5.61 22.87
CA LEU A 230 -22.28 -5.52 23.12
C LEU A 230 -22.83 -6.83 23.67
N THR A 231 -22.54 -7.95 23.01
CA THR A 231 -22.98 -9.28 23.46
C THR A 231 -22.40 -9.61 24.83
N HIS A 232 -21.12 -9.31 25.07
CA HIS A 232 -20.49 -9.55 26.36
C HIS A 232 -21.15 -8.75 27.49
N GLU A 233 -21.45 -7.45 27.29
CA GLU A 233 -22.07 -6.65 28.35
C GLU A 233 -23.56 -6.88 28.56
N ILE A 234 -24.30 -7.26 27.50
CA ILE A 234 -25.67 -7.74 27.64
C ILE A 234 -25.67 -9.02 28.48
N MET A 235 -24.83 -10.01 28.13
CA MET A 235 -24.77 -11.29 28.84
C MET A 235 -24.30 -11.12 30.29
N ASN A 236 -23.26 -10.33 30.54
CA ASN A 236 -22.74 -10.05 31.88
C ASN A 236 -23.77 -9.38 32.80
N SER A 237 -24.69 -8.61 32.23
CA SER A 237 -25.75 -7.95 32.99
C SER A 237 -26.96 -8.87 33.15
N MET A 238 -27.36 -9.59 32.09
CA MET A 238 -28.55 -10.45 32.05
C MET A 238 -28.39 -11.73 32.87
N THR A 239 -27.25 -12.41 32.82
CA THR A 239 -27.06 -13.71 33.48
C THR A 239 -27.25 -13.62 35.01
N PRO A 240 -26.65 -12.65 35.73
CA PRO A 240 -26.92 -12.49 37.16
C PRO A 240 -28.35 -12.04 37.46
N ILE A 241 -28.96 -11.22 36.60
CA ILE A 241 -30.36 -10.79 36.79
C ILE A 241 -31.30 -11.99 36.75
N VAL A 242 -31.17 -12.84 35.73
CA VAL A 242 -32.02 -14.03 35.56
C VAL A 242 -31.81 -15.01 36.72
N SER A 243 -30.55 -15.32 37.04
CA SER A 243 -30.22 -16.26 38.11
C SER A 243 -30.69 -15.77 39.49
N LEU A 244 -30.44 -14.51 39.85
CA LEU A 244 -30.90 -13.96 41.12
C LEU A 244 -32.42 -13.81 41.16
N SER A 245 -33.07 -13.45 40.04
CA SER A 245 -34.54 -13.39 39.98
C SER A 245 -35.17 -14.78 40.15
N GLU A 246 -34.53 -15.83 39.64
CA GLU A 246 -34.97 -17.22 39.81
C GLU A 246 -34.77 -17.69 41.27
N LEU A 247 -33.64 -17.36 41.89
CA LEU A 247 -33.40 -17.61 43.32
C LEU A 247 -34.44 -16.91 44.19
N LEU A 248 -34.73 -15.63 43.91
CA LEU A 248 -35.77 -14.85 44.60
C LEU A 248 -37.17 -15.45 44.39
N ARG A 249 -37.50 -15.88 43.18
CA ARG A 249 -38.78 -16.52 42.87
C ARG A 249 -38.95 -17.83 43.65
N ASN A 250 -37.91 -18.66 43.71
CA ASN A 250 -37.97 -19.93 44.42
C ASN A 250 -38.08 -19.72 45.94
N LYS A 251 -37.29 -18.78 46.52
CA LYS A 251 -37.38 -18.43 47.95
C LYS A 251 -38.71 -17.79 48.35
N CYS A 252 -39.37 -17.03 47.47
CA CYS A 252 -40.69 -16.45 47.76
C CYS A 252 -41.87 -17.43 47.60
N MET A 253 -41.67 -18.60 46.98
CA MET A 253 -42.72 -19.60 46.75
C MET A 253 -42.77 -20.67 47.86
N ASP A 254 -41.69 -20.85 48.61
CA ASP A 254 -41.60 -21.79 49.74
C ASP A 254 -41.89 -21.09 51.08
N GLU A 255 -43.13 -21.27 51.57
CA GLU A 255 -43.70 -21.00 52.92
C GLU A 255 -43.67 -19.59 53.59
N PRO A 256 -44.71 -19.25 54.39
CA PRO A 256 -44.85 -17.94 55.03
C PRO A 256 -44.03 -17.86 56.33
N GLY A 257 -42.77 -17.46 56.20
CA GLY A 257 -41.90 -17.20 57.35
C GLY A 257 -40.51 -16.79 56.94
N VAL A 258 -40.36 -15.61 56.31
CA VAL A 258 -39.03 -15.12 55.92
C VAL A 258 -38.25 -14.72 57.17
N ASP A 259 -37.25 -15.52 57.53
CA ASP A 259 -36.33 -15.22 58.63
C ASP A 259 -35.52 -13.95 58.32
N THR A 260 -34.91 -13.33 59.33
CA THR A 260 -34.18 -12.06 59.16
C THR A 260 -32.96 -12.19 58.23
N GLU A 261 -32.27 -13.34 58.22
CA GLU A 261 -31.17 -13.64 57.30
C GLU A 261 -31.64 -13.77 55.83
N ASP A 262 -32.77 -14.43 55.58
CA ASP A 262 -33.34 -14.55 54.23
C ASP A 262 -33.76 -13.19 53.65
N ARG A 263 -34.24 -12.27 54.49
CA ARG A 263 -34.56 -10.89 54.06
C ARG A 263 -33.32 -10.12 53.60
N GLU A 264 -32.19 -10.32 54.27
CA GLU A 264 -30.95 -9.60 53.93
C GLU A 264 -30.34 -10.13 52.63
N GLU A 265 -30.37 -11.45 52.41
CA GLU A 265 -29.99 -12.05 51.12
C GLU A 265 -30.91 -11.63 49.98
N ILE A 266 -32.23 -11.57 50.22
CA ILE A 266 -33.21 -11.08 49.24
C ILE A 266 -32.90 -9.63 48.86
N ASN A 267 -32.67 -8.76 49.84
CA ASN A 267 -32.33 -7.36 49.59
C ASN A 267 -31.02 -7.22 48.82
N GLN A 268 -29.99 -8.01 49.12
CA GLN A 268 -28.72 -8.02 48.37
C GLN A 268 -28.89 -8.51 46.93
N ALA A 269 -29.73 -9.52 46.71
CA ALA A 269 -30.07 -10.03 45.38
C ALA A 269 -30.84 -8.97 44.56
N VAL A 270 -31.84 -8.32 45.15
CA VAL A 270 -32.62 -7.23 44.54
C VAL A 270 -31.72 -6.02 44.21
N GLU A 271 -30.84 -5.61 45.13
CA GLU A 271 -29.90 -4.50 44.90
C GLU A 271 -28.91 -4.85 43.77
N THR A 272 -28.48 -6.11 43.70
CA THR A 272 -27.61 -6.57 42.61
C THR A 272 -28.34 -6.57 41.27
N ILE A 273 -29.59 -7.03 41.22
CA ILE A 273 -30.45 -6.95 40.04
C ILE A 273 -30.65 -5.49 39.62
N PHE A 274 -30.98 -4.60 40.57
CA PHE A 274 -31.19 -3.18 40.31
C PHE A 274 -29.94 -2.51 39.72
N ARG A 275 -28.76 -2.76 40.31
CA ARG A 275 -27.49 -2.24 39.83
C ARG A 275 -27.14 -2.75 38.43
N ARG A 276 -27.34 -4.04 38.16
CA ARG A 276 -27.07 -4.65 36.84
C ARG A 276 -28.03 -4.13 35.76
N SER A 277 -29.33 -4.07 36.06
CA SER A 277 -30.35 -3.52 35.17
C SER A 277 -30.09 -2.04 34.85
N SER A 278 -29.77 -1.24 35.87
CA SER A 278 -29.43 0.18 35.70
C SER A 278 -28.12 0.39 34.93
N GLY A 279 -27.17 -0.53 35.05
CA GLY A 279 -25.95 -0.56 34.22
C GLY A 279 -26.27 -0.83 32.75
N LEU A 280 -27.12 -1.83 32.48
CA LEU A 280 -27.53 -2.21 31.13
C LEU A 280 -28.32 -1.09 30.43
N VAL A 281 -29.25 -0.43 31.13
CA VAL A 281 -29.97 0.74 30.58
C VAL A 281 -29.01 1.84 30.18
N ARG A 282 -28.07 2.22 31.07
CA ARG A 282 -27.04 3.21 30.76
C ARG A 282 -26.17 2.81 29.57
N PHE A 283 -25.86 1.53 29.44
CA PHE A 283 -25.11 0.99 28.30
C PHE A 283 -25.89 1.09 26.99
N VAL A 284 -27.17 0.73 26.97
CA VAL A 284 -28.05 0.83 25.78
C VAL A 284 -28.26 2.29 25.37
N GLU A 285 -28.48 3.21 26.32
CA GLU A 285 -28.57 4.64 26.04
C GLU A 285 -27.27 5.19 25.44
N SER A 286 -26.15 4.73 25.97
CA SER A 286 -24.81 5.07 25.51
C SER A 286 -24.54 4.55 24.10
N TYR A 287 -25.02 3.35 23.76
CA TYR A 287 -25.00 2.79 22.41
C TYR A 287 -25.87 3.60 21.43
N ARG A 288 -27.11 3.96 21.82
CA ARG A 288 -28.02 4.76 20.97
C ARG A 288 -27.40 6.10 20.56
N LYS A 289 -26.56 6.69 21.42
CA LYS A 289 -25.84 7.93 21.10
C LYS A 289 -24.76 7.74 20.02
N VAL A 290 -24.22 6.54 19.85
CA VAL A 290 -23.22 6.21 18.81
C VAL A 290 -23.90 5.93 17.47
N THR A 291 -25.02 5.20 17.48
CA THR A 291 -25.70 4.76 16.25
C THR A 291 -26.79 5.72 15.77
N GLY A 292 -27.25 6.64 16.62
CA GLY A 292 -28.32 7.59 16.34
C GLY A 292 -27.87 9.03 16.11
N ILE A 293 -26.64 9.26 15.65
CA ILE A 293 -26.18 10.63 15.33
C ILE A 293 -26.96 11.12 14.10
N PRO A 294 -27.72 12.23 14.20
CA PRO A 294 -28.48 12.75 13.06
C PRO A 294 -27.54 13.23 11.95
N MET A 295 -28.04 13.26 10.71
CA MET A 295 -27.28 13.86 9.61
C MET A 295 -27.05 15.35 9.91
N PRO A 296 -25.80 15.86 9.79
CA PRO A 296 -25.50 17.27 10.01
C PRO A 296 -26.30 18.16 9.06
N ILE A 297 -26.79 19.27 9.58
CA ILE A 297 -27.36 20.36 8.78
C ILE A 297 -26.27 21.45 8.70
N PRO A 298 -25.46 21.49 7.62
CA PRO A 298 -24.32 22.38 7.54
C PRO A 298 -24.73 23.84 7.35
N GLU A 299 -24.20 24.72 8.18
CA GLU A 299 -24.35 26.17 8.09
C GLU A 299 -22.98 26.86 8.11
N ILE A 300 -22.89 28.06 7.54
CA ILE A 300 -21.68 28.89 7.63
C ILE A 300 -21.68 29.60 8.98
N ILE A 301 -20.77 29.20 9.87
CA ILE A 301 -20.73 29.68 11.25
C ILE A 301 -19.37 30.33 11.52
N PRO A 302 -19.32 31.56 12.07
CA PRO A 302 -18.07 32.14 12.53
C PRO A 302 -17.56 31.39 13.75
N VAL A 303 -16.27 31.04 13.76
CA VAL A 303 -15.66 30.20 14.81
C VAL A 303 -15.79 30.82 16.20
N ASN A 304 -15.78 32.14 16.29
CA ASN A 304 -15.95 32.85 17.57
C ASN A 304 -17.26 32.50 18.27
N HIS A 305 -18.35 32.21 17.54
CA HIS A 305 -19.61 31.78 18.16
C HIS A 305 -19.45 30.49 18.96
N PHE A 306 -18.64 29.54 18.49
CA PHE A 306 -18.36 28.32 19.25
C PHE A 306 -17.57 28.62 20.52
N LEU A 307 -16.55 29.48 20.44
CA LEU A 307 -15.74 29.87 21.59
C LEU A 307 -16.59 30.60 22.65
N ASP A 308 -17.43 31.54 22.23
CA ASP A 308 -18.31 32.32 23.11
C ASP A 308 -19.37 31.43 23.78
N ASN A 309 -20.00 30.52 23.04
CA ASN A 309 -20.99 29.60 23.60
C ASN A 309 -20.38 28.65 24.65
N ILE A 310 -19.17 28.14 24.39
CA ILE A 310 -18.46 27.31 25.38
C ILE A 310 -18.06 28.15 26.61
N SER A 311 -17.65 29.41 26.42
CA SER A 311 -17.38 30.34 27.53
C SER A 311 -18.61 30.52 28.42
N LEU A 312 -19.78 30.70 27.82
CA LEU A 312 -21.04 30.92 28.51
C LEU A 312 -21.47 29.67 29.29
N LEU A 313 -21.35 28.50 28.68
CA LEU A 313 -21.75 27.23 29.29
C LEU A 313 -20.88 26.85 30.50
N PHE A 314 -19.59 27.15 30.46
CA PHE A 314 -18.64 26.88 31.54
C PHE A 314 -18.26 28.13 32.34
N LYS A 315 -19.16 29.12 32.42
CA LYS A 315 -18.92 30.40 33.11
C LYS A 315 -18.47 30.26 34.58
N ASP A 316 -18.92 29.21 35.28
CA ASP A 316 -18.59 28.96 36.69
C ASP A 316 -17.16 28.39 36.86
N GLN A 317 -16.46 28.15 35.75
CA GLN A 317 -15.10 27.59 35.70
C GLN A 317 -14.12 28.50 34.94
N LYS A 318 -14.45 29.80 34.82
CA LYS A 318 -13.66 30.81 34.11
C LYS A 318 -12.19 30.89 34.56
N ASP A 319 -11.91 30.65 35.84
CA ASP A 319 -10.54 30.68 36.36
C ASP A 319 -9.66 29.54 35.83
N LYS A 320 -10.28 28.48 35.29
CA LYS A 320 -9.59 27.31 34.73
C LYS A 320 -9.55 27.33 33.20
N ILE A 321 -10.46 28.06 32.56
CA ILE A 321 -10.65 28.06 31.11
C ILE A 321 -10.26 29.41 30.54
N LYS A 322 -9.13 29.45 29.84
CA LYS A 322 -8.66 30.58 29.06
C LYS A 322 -9.12 30.43 27.61
N ILE A 323 -9.78 31.46 27.08
CA ILE A 323 -10.16 31.51 25.67
C ILE A 323 -9.26 32.52 24.97
N VAL A 324 -8.58 32.06 23.93
CA VAL A 324 -7.78 32.90 23.03
C VAL A 324 -8.65 33.20 21.82
N PRO A 325 -9.09 34.47 21.64
CA PRO A 325 -9.91 34.83 20.49
C PRO A 325 -9.15 34.59 19.18
N ALA A 326 -9.87 34.14 18.16
CA ALA A 326 -9.28 33.95 16.84
C ALA A 326 -8.80 35.31 16.28
N THR A 327 -7.59 35.33 15.71
CA THR A 327 -6.97 36.54 15.15
C THR A 327 -7.61 36.99 13.82
N ALA A 328 -8.49 36.20 13.22
CA ALA A 328 -9.19 36.49 11.96
C ALA A 328 -10.68 36.12 12.03
N HIS A 329 -11.48 36.64 11.10
CA HIS A 329 -12.88 36.22 10.88
C HIS A 329 -12.92 34.81 10.29
N LEU A 330 -12.58 33.80 11.10
CA LEU A 330 -12.63 32.40 10.71
C LEU A 330 -14.09 31.94 10.62
N GLN A 331 -14.42 31.29 9.51
CA GLN A 331 -15.72 30.67 9.28
C GLN A 331 -15.52 29.19 8.96
N VAL A 332 -16.53 28.39 9.30
CA VAL A 332 -16.57 26.95 9.01
C VAL A 332 -17.96 26.57 8.51
N ILE A 333 -18.03 25.56 7.66
CA ILE A 333 -19.30 24.93 7.27
C ILE A 333 -19.53 23.74 8.21
N ALA A 334 -20.48 23.88 9.13
CA ALA A 334 -20.79 22.81 10.07
C ALA A 334 -22.19 22.90 10.66
N ASP A 335 -22.66 21.80 11.25
CA ASP A 335 -23.82 21.79 12.12
C ASP A 335 -23.43 22.33 13.50
N LYS A 336 -24.08 23.43 13.89
CA LYS A 336 -23.77 24.14 15.13
C LYS A 336 -23.87 23.24 16.36
N GLY A 337 -24.98 22.51 16.50
CA GLY A 337 -25.27 21.71 17.69
C GLY A 337 -24.32 20.52 17.83
N LEU A 338 -24.00 19.86 16.72
CA LEU A 338 -23.08 18.72 16.73
C LEU A 338 -21.64 19.16 17.06
N ILE A 339 -21.17 20.29 16.53
CA ILE A 339 -19.82 20.80 16.86
C ILE A 339 -19.75 21.30 18.30
N GLU A 340 -20.80 21.97 18.80
CA GLU A 340 -20.88 22.33 20.22
C GLU A 340 -20.78 21.09 21.10
N GLN A 341 -21.47 20.00 20.75
CA GLN A 341 -21.38 18.74 21.48
C GLN A 341 -19.95 18.17 21.51
N VAL A 342 -19.22 18.24 20.39
CA VAL A 342 -17.80 17.86 20.32
C VAL A 342 -16.98 18.69 21.31
N LEU A 343 -17.11 20.02 21.25
CA LEU A 343 -16.32 20.93 22.08
C LEU A 343 -16.65 20.77 23.57
N ILE A 344 -17.93 20.62 23.93
CA ILE A 344 -18.37 20.34 25.31
C ILE A 344 -17.71 19.07 25.83
N ASN A 345 -17.67 18.02 25.02
CA ASN A 345 -17.06 16.76 25.41
C ASN A 345 -15.54 16.88 25.60
N LEU A 346 -14.84 17.62 24.71
CA LEU A 346 -13.41 17.89 24.87
C LEU A 346 -13.10 18.72 26.12
N VAL A 347 -13.88 19.76 26.40
CA VAL A 347 -13.72 20.59 27.60
C VAL A 347 -13.99 19.79 28.88
N LYS A 348 -15.04 18.95 28.90
CA LYS A 348 -15.27 18.04 30.03
C LYS A 348 -14.10 17.08 30.26
N ASN A 349 -13.52 16.54 29.18
CA ASN A 349 -12.36 15.67 29.28
C ASN A 349 -11.13 16.42 29.84
N ALA A 350 -10.90 17.66 29.41
CA ALA A 350 -9.85 18.53 29.92
C ALA A 350 -10.04 18.87 31.42
N LEU A 351 -11.28 19.17 31.84
CA LEU A 351 -11.62 19.42 33.25
C LEU A 351 -11.38 18.20 34.13
N ASP A 352 -11.73 17.02 33.64
CA ASP A 352 -11.44 15.77 34.35
C ASP A 352 -9.94 15.50 34.46
N ALA A 353 -9.18 15.71 33.39
CA ALA A 353 -7.73 15.49 33.36
C ALA A 353 -6.97 16.46 34.28
N THR A 354 -7.57 17.63 34.57
CA THR A 354 -6.97 18.67 35.41
C THR A 354 -7.48 18.68 36.86
N ARG A 355 -8.35 17.74 37.26
CA ARG A 355 -8.95 17.69 38.61
C ARG A 355 -7.93 17.68 39.76
N HIS A 356 -6.78 17.04 39.56
CA HIS A 356 -5.73 16.90 40.58
C HIS A 356 -4.51 17.79 40.32
N CYS A 357 -4.58 18.70 39.34
CA CYS A 357 -3.51 19.64 39.05
C CYS A 357 -3.53 20.82 40.04
N LEU A 358 -2.35 21.23 40.52
CA LEU A 358 -2.20 22.39 41.42
C LEU A 358 -2.67 23.71 40.79
N ARG A 359 -2.49 23.87 39.48
CA ARG A 359 -2.89 25.05 38.70
C ARG A 359 -3.55 24.58 37.39
N PRO A 360 -4.83 24.19 37.41
CA PRO A 360 -5.52 23.70 36.23
C PRO A 360 -5.63 24.82 35.18
N GLN A 361 -5.18 24.55 33.96
CA GLN A 361 -5.26 25.45 32.83
C GLN A 361 -5.78 24.71 31.62
N ILE A 362 -6.87 25.23 31.06
CA ILE A 362 -7.47 24.76 29.81
C ILE A 362 -7.49 25.95 28.86
N GLU A 363 -6.94 25.77 27.67
CA GLU A 363 -6.92 26.81 26.62
C GLU A 363 -7.78 26.38 25.44
N LEU A 364 -8.73 27.25 25.05
CA LEU A 364 -9.44 27.14 23.78
C LEU A 364 -8.93 28.21 22.82
N SER A 365 -8.55 27.80 21.62
CA SER A 365 -8.03 28.69 20.59
C SER A 365 -8.47 28.22 19.21
N ALA A 366 -8.47 29.10 18.22
CA ALA A 366 -8.75 28.73 16.84
C ALA A 366 -7.72 29.36 15.89
N GLY A 367 -7.49 28.71 14.75
CA GLY A 367 -6.52 29.16 13.77
C GLY A 367 -6.65 28.44 12.43
N ILE A 368 -5.68 28.67 11.56
CA ILE A 368 -5.51 28.00 10.27
C ILE A 368 -4.21 27.19 10.35
N ASN A 369 -4.24 25.92 9.95
CA ASN A 369 -3.05 25.07 9.91
C ASN A 369 -2.23 25.31 8.64
N GLU A 370 -1.07 24.64 8.50
CA GLU A 370 -0.19 24.77 7.34
C GLU A 370 -0.85 24.36 6.01
N GLU A 371 -1.88 23.51 6.06
CA GLU A 371 -2.67 23.08 4.90
C GLU A 371 -3.80 24.06 4.53
N GLY A 372 -3.91 25.20 5.22
CA GLY A 372 -4.98 26.18 4.97
C GLY A 372 -6.35 25.80 5.53
N LYS A 373 -6.44 24.81 6.43
CA LYS A 373 -7.69 24.37 7.06
C LYS A 373 -7.90 25.06 8.41
N THR A 374 -9.13 25.49 8.65
CA THR A 374 -9.57 26.03 9.94
C THR A 374 -9.57 24.93 11.00
N PHE A 375 -9.07 25.23 12.20
CA PHE A 375 -9.15 24.35 13.36
C PHE A 375 -9.58 25.07 14.64
N ILE A 376 -10.18 24.32 15.55
CA ILE A 376 -10.35 24.70 16.97
C ILE A 376 -9.50 23.75 17.81
N ARG A 377 -8.69 24.31 18.70
CA ARG A 377 -7.80 23.58 19.61
C ARG A 377 -8.28 23.71 21.04
N VAL A 378 -8.37 22.58 21.74
CA VAL A 378 -8.60 22.50 23.19
C VAL A 378 -7.34 21.90 23.81
N SER A 379 -6.63 22.69 24.61
CA SER A 379 -5.41 22.28 25.32
C SER A 379 -5.68 22.21 26.82
N ASP A 380 -5.07 21.25 27.50
CA ASP A 380 -5.05 21.15 28.95
C ASP A 380 -3.63 20.89 29.47
N ASN A 381 -3.39 21.21 30.74
CA ASN A 381 -2.16 20.84 31.46
C ASN A 381 -2.41 19.70 32.48
N GLY A 382 -3.30 18.78 32.12
CA GLY A 382 -3.69 17.64 32.93
C GLY A 382 -2.66 16.52 32.94
N THR A 383 -3.10 15.33 33.34
CA THR A 383 -2.25 14.12 33.42
C THR A 383 -1.71 13.64 32.07
N GLY A 384 -2.24 14.12 30.94
CA GLY A 384 -1.89 13.65 29.59
C GLY A 384 -2.34 12.21 29.30
N ILE A 385 -1.97 11.72 28.12
CA ILE A 385 -2.37 10.42 27.56
C ILE A 385 -1.11 9.67 27.08
N PRO A 386 -0.82 8.46 27.61
CA PRO A 386 0.30 7.64 27.14
C PRO A 386 0.19 7.29 25.66
N VAL A 387 1.32 7.33 24.94
CA VAL A 387 1.39 7.12 23.48
C VAL A 387 0.70 5.82 23.04
N GLU A 388 0.88 4.75 23.80
CA GLU A 388 0.31 3.41 23.55
C GLU A 388 -1.23 3.38 23.46
N VAL A 389 -1.90 4.32 24.13
CA VAL A 389 -3.37 4.38 24.17
C VAL A 389 -3.96 5.51 23.33
N GLN A 390 -3.15 6.43 22.79
CA GLN A 390 -3.63 7.59 22.03
C GLN A 390 -4.45 7.22 20.80
N GLU A 391 -4.10 6.15 20.08
CA GLU A 391 -4.92 5.69 18.94
C GLU A 391 -6.22 5.02 19.40
N ARG A 392 -6.21 4.42 20.59
CA ARG A 392 -7.31 3.63 21.14
C ARG A 392 -8.39 4.49 21.80
N ILE A 393 -8.09 5.73 22.21
CA ILE A 393 -9.05 6.64 22.87
C ILE A 393 -10.29 6.97 22.02
N PHE A 394 -10.19 6.76 20.71
CA PHE A 394 -11.29 7.00 19.77
C PHE A 394 -12.12 5.75 19.47
N ILE A 395 -11.71 4.57 19.98
CA ILE A 395 -12.47 3.34 19.85
C ILE A 395 -13.63 3.41 20.85
N PRO A 396 -14.91 3.21 20.43
CA PRO A 396 -16.03 3.25 21.36
C PRO A 396 -15.84 2.27 22.53
N PHE A 397 -16.31 2.67 23.72
CA PHE A 397 -16.20 1.94 25.00
C PHE A 397 -14.78 1.79 25.54
N PHE A 398 -13.75 2.28 24.85
CA PHE A 398 -12.41 2.34 25.42
C PHE A 398 -12.32 3.51 26.40
N THR A 399 -11.97 3.20 27.65
CA THR A 399 -11.78 4.20 28.71
C THR A 399 -10.71 3.71 29.68
N THR A 400 -9.89 4.64 30.16
CA THR A 400 -8.98 4.42 31.31
C THR A 400 -9.59 4.96 32.61
N LYS A 401 -10.75 5.62 32.53
CA LYS A 401 -11.45 6.23 33.68
C LYS A 401 -12.44 5.23 34.31
N PRO A 402 -12.48 5.10 35.66
CA PRO A 402 -13.40 4.20 36.36
C PRO A 402 -14.89 4.48 36.11
N SER A 403 -15.26 5.73 35.85
CA SER A 403 -16.63 6.19 35.65
C SER A 403 -16.92 6.72 34.24
N GLY A 404 -15.96 6.59 33.32
CA GLY A 404 -16.12 7.05 31.93
C GLY A 404 -16.90 6.05 31.09
N SER A 405 -17.83 6.51 30.27
CA SER A 405 -18.54 5.63 29.31
C SER A 405 -17.67 5.19 28.12
N GLY A 406 -16.52 5.83 27.91
CA GLY A 406 -15.62 5.54 26.77
C GLY A 406 -16.17 5.90 25.39
N ILE A 407 -17.27 6.68 25.34
CA ILE A 407 -18.00 6.96 24.10
C ILE A 407 -17.85 8.40 23.61
N GLY A 408 -17.56 9.34 24.51
CA GLY A 408 -17.53 10.76 24.16
C GLY A 408 -16.59 11.07 22.98
N LEU A 409 -15.33 10.59 23.07
CA LEU A 409 -14.32 10.85 22.03
C LEU A 409 -14.61 10.11 20.72
N SER A 410 -15.18 8.90 20.78
CA SER A 410 -15.56 8.16 19.58
C SER A 410 -16.69 8.85 18.82
N ILE A 411 -17.75 9.32 19.53
CA ILE A 411 -18.81 10.15 18.94
C ILE A 411 -18.23 11.44 18.38
N SER A 412 -17.32 12.08 19.12
CA SER A 412 -16.72 13.34 18.68
C SER A 412 -15.96 13.16 17.35
N ARG A 413 -15.23 12.06 17.20
CA ARG A 413 -14.53 11.72 15.96
C ARG A 413 -15.49 11.40 14.82
N GLN A 414 -16.58 10.69 15.10
CA GLN A 414 -17.62 10.37 14.11
C GLN A 414 -18.33 11.64 13.61
N ILE A 415 -18.71 12.56 14.51
CA ILE A 415 -19.27 13.87 14.15
C ILE A 415 -18.31 14.60 13.23
N MET A 416 -17.01 14.67 13.58
CA MET A 416 -16.03 15.36 12.74
C MET A 416 -15.87 14.69 11.36
N HIS A 417 -15.94 13.36 11.30
CA HIS A 417 -15.90 12.65 10.03
C HIS A 417 -17.10 12.96 9.14
N MET A 418 -18.32 13.02 9.70
CA MET A 418 -19.53 13.43 8.97
C MET A 418 -19.43 14.86 8.41
N HIS A 419 -18.65 15.72 9.07
CA HIS A 419 -18.31 17.07 8.63
C HIS A 419 -17.12 17.14 7.66
N LYS A 420 -16.63 16.00 7.15
CA LYS A 420 -15.41 15.89 6.32
C LYS A 420 -14.17 16.50 6.99
N GLY A 421 -14.19 16.61 8.32
CA GLY A 421 -13.11 17.11 9.15
C GLY A 421 -12.36 15.97 9.84
N ASN A 422 -11.51 16.33 10.80
CA ASN A 422 -10.73 15.39 11.59
C ASN A 422 -10.67 15.83 13.06
N LEU A 423 -10.64 14.85 13.96
CA LEU A 423 -10.32 15.03 15.37
C LEU A 423 -9.01 14.31 15.67
N SER A 424 -7.96 15.07 16.00
CA SER A 424 -6.65 14.52 16.38
C SER A 424 -6.23 14.98 17.77
N VAL A 425 -5.26 14.29 18.35
CA VAL A 425 -4.69 14.59 19.67
C VAL A 425 -3.18 14.60 19.59
N LEU A 426 -2.56 15.53 20.30
CA LEU A 426 -1.14 15.51 20.66
C LEU A 426 -1.07 15.56 22.18
N SER A 427 -0.46 14.57 22.80
CA SER A 427 -0.36 14.51 24.26
C SER A 427 0.95 13.86 24.67
N GLU A 428 1.49 14.33 25.80
CA GLU A 428 2.62 13.72 26.48
C GLU A 428 2.20 13.40 27.91
N ASN A 429 2.58 12.22 28.39
CA ASN A 429 2.22 11.77 29.73
C ASN A 429 2.79 12.74 30.78
N GLY A 430 1.91 13.27 31.65
CA GLY A 430 2.26 14.25 32.69
C GLY A 430 2.37 15.71 32.23
N GLN A 431 2.21 16.01 30.93
CA GLN A 431 2.31 17.39 30.40
C GLN A 431 0.99 17.92 29.81
N GLY A 432 -0.07 17.12 29.83
CA GLY A 432 -1.39 17.48 29.34
C GLY A 432 -1.65 17.03 27.89
N SER A 433 -2.79 17.49 27.34
CA SER A 433 -3.26 17.07 26.02
C SER A 433 -3.69 18.26 25.18
N ARG A 434 -3.55 18.14 23.86
CA ARG A 434 -4.03 19.10 22.86
C ARG A 434 -4.88 18.38 21.84
N PHE A 435 -6.17 18.64 21.85
CA PHE A 435 -7.10 18.14 20.85
C PHE A 435 -7.31 19.17 19.74
N PHE A 436 -7.29 18.72 18.49
CA PHE A 436 -7.51 19.56 17.31
C PHE A 436 -8.75 19.10 16.56
N VAL A 437 -9.72 20.00 16.49
CA VAL A 437 -10.96 19.86 15.71
C VAL A 437 -10.72 20.58 14.38
N THR A 438 -10.34 19.86 13.34
CA THR A 438 -10.02 20.42 12.01
C THR A 438 -11.21 20.26 11.08
N PHE A 439 -11.61 21.33 10.40
CA PHE A 439 -12.76 21.33 9.49
C PHE A 439 -12.33 21.03 8.05
N GLY A 440 -13.26 20.49 7.26
CA GLY A 440 -13.05 20.31 5.81
C GLY A 440 -12.93 21.66 5.09
N SER A 441 -12.28 21.66 3.92
CA SER A 441 -12.14 22.88 3.11
C SER A 441 -13.50 23.41 2.67
N ILE A 442 -13.69 24.72 2.79
CA ILE A 442 -14.84 25.43 2.20
C ILE A 442 -14.66 25.37 0.68
N GLN A 443 -15.30 24.40 0.02
CA GLN A 443 -15.42 24.45 -1.44
C GLN A 443 -16.32 25.64 -1.75
N LYS A 444 -15.75 26.64 -2.44
CA LYS A 444 -16.47 27.79 -2.99
C LYS A 444 -17.49 27.35 -4.03
#